data_AF-A0A847LIU4-F1
#
_entry.id   AF-A0A847LIU4-F1
#
_cell.length_a   1.000
_cell.length_b   1.000
_cell.length_c   1.000
_cell.angle_alpha   90.00
_cell.angle_beta   90.00
_cell.angle_gamma   90.00
#
_symmetry.space_group_name_H-M   'P 1'
#
loop_
_entity.id
_entity.type
_entity.pdbx_description
1 polymer ?
#
loop_
_entity_poly.entity_id
_entity_poly.type
_entity_poly.pdbx_seq_one_letter_code
_entity_poly.pdbx_strand_id
1 'polypeptide(L)'
;MTAPTGGAGAGAGPAATPPAAAAPATAGPFSDQGPGPQATTQPEPSPATDFRRPPTRAEAVEFGLLLALLVPFYTWLLPQEGPLQWAGFALVAMVIVYIVWFSPHRRLEAAARRSLLEVPAMLAWSMVVIWGILPLGPLGKMAGNGLIGWTVVYILFFARQAQGDSWEDWGMGDPWRYLAALRAGPRRREVWLALLGVNLALALACWFADDTVHAIVHRALRKAFGLRHEGHLPFPALLAVVLPAANLLLAFVRYDNLREAGRLLGWYFALGSAGAMLAGYWYIYVIHAGWVEIQPMRGLTGMGGYVLWGTLQELLFLSYFNTRIRKGLDSPLLSALLTAIVFSLYHLTAYTLMGICFAVMIVWALLFQAAPNLFLLGFVHGISGGFGTAFAIQGMPPIRIKASVGPFNR
;
A
#
# COMPACT_ATOMS: atom_id res chain seq x y z
N MET A 1 86.91 -14.00 35.31
CA MET A 1 87.02 -13.38 36.64
C MET A 1 85.70 -12.70 36.96
N THR A 2 85.23 -12.92 38.19
CA THR A 2 84.20 -12.19 38.94
C THR A 2 82.75 -12.13 38.41
N ALA A 3 81.92 -12.95 39.05
CA ALA A 3 80.51 -12.66 39.40
C ALA A 3 80.44 -11.60 40.54
N PRO A 4 79.31 -11.39 41.24
CA PRO A 4 77.98 -10.87 40.86
C PRO A 4 77.53 -9.70 41.78
N THR A 5 76.29 -9.20 41.62
CA THR A 5 75.33 -8.59 42.62
C THR A 5 74.32 -7.76 41.80
N GLY A 6 73.00 -7.77 42.00
CA GLY A 6 72.19 -7.82 43.21
C GLY A 6 71.32 -6.54 43.18
N GLY A 7 69.99 -6.65 43.22
CA GLY A 7 69.13 -5.45 43.21
C GLY A 7 67.64 -5.73 43.02
N ALA A 8 66.95 -5.99 44.13
CA ALA A 8 65.50 -6.05 44.23
C ALA A 8 64.89 -4.64 44.20
N GLY A 9 63.72 -4.51 43.56
CA GLY A 9 62.89 -3.31 43.58
C GLY A 9 61.42 -3.68 43.58
N ALA A 10 60.81 -3.66 44.76
CA ALA A 10 59.39 -3.87 44.97
C ALA A 10 58.61 -2.57 44.66
N GLY A 11 57.73 -2.63 43.66
CA GLY A 11 56.75 -1.59 43.36
C GLY A 11 55.35 -2.04 43.77
N ALA A 12 54.81 -1.43 44.82
CA ALA A 12 53.44 -1.63 45.26
C ALA A 12 52.46 -0.96 44.27
N GLY A 13 51.63 -1.77 43.61
CA GLY A 13 50.50 -1.32 42.80
C GLY A 13 49.22 -1.16 43.64
N PRO A 14 48.32 -0.24 43.27
CA PRO A 14 47.15 0.11 44.06
C PRO A 14 46.06 -0.98 44.07
N ALA A 15 45.31 -1.00 45.17
CA ALA A 15 44.22 -1.93 45.46
C ALA A 15 43.17 -1.98 44.35
N ALA A 16 42.91 -3.19 43.86
CA ALA A 16 41.81 -3.49 42.97
C ALA A 16 40.46 -3.29 43.69
N THR A 17 39.64 -2.41 43.14
CA THR A 17 38.24 -2.22 43.53
C THR A 17 37.45 -3.47 43.10
N PRO A 18 36.60 -4.07 43.95
CA PRO A 18 35.78 -5.21 43.55
C PRO A 18 34.76 -4.80 42.47
N PRO A 19 34.46 -5.66 41.49
CA PRO A 19 33.45 -5.39 40.48
C PRO A 19 32.08 -5.24 41.15
N ALA A 20 31.40 -4.13 40.84
CA ALA A 20 30.02 -3.91 41.21
C ALA A 20 29.17 -5.08 40.70
N ALA A 21 28.39 -5.68 41.61
CA ALA A 21 27.42 -6.71 41.28
C ALA A 21 26.48 -6.18 40.19
N ALA A 22 26.47 -6.86 39.04
CA ALA A 22 25.54 -6.60 37.97
C ALA A 22 24.11 -6.75 38.51
N ALA A 23 23.33 -5.67 38.42
CA ALA A 23 21.91 -5.70 38.68
C ALA A 23 21.25 -6.77 37.79
N PRO A 24 20.29 -7.56 38.29
CA PRO A 24 19.59 -8.54 37.48
C PRO A 24 18.92 -7.81 36.32
N ALA A 25 19.29 -8.21 35.09
CA ALA A 25 18.60 -7.77 33.88
C ALA A 25 17.12 -8.07 34.05
N THR A 26 16.30 -7.02 34.04
CA THR A 26 14.85 -7.12 33.96
C THR A 26 14.50 -7.78 32.62
N ALA A 27 14.30 -9.09 32.65
CA ALA A 27 13.75 -9.84 31.55
C ALA A 27 12.42 -9.18 31.14
N GLY A 28 12.36 -8.69 29.89
CA GLY A 28 11.11 -8.22 29.30
C GLY A 28 10.07 -9.36 29.30
N PRO A 29 8.77 -9.06 29.42
CA PRO A 29 7.71 -10.03 29.72
C PRO A 29 7.33 -10.98 28.56
N PHE A 30 8.26 -11.38 27.70
CA PHE A 30 7.97 -12.21 26.51
C PHE A 30 9.08 -13.23 26.21
N SER A 31 9.33 -14.17 27.12
CA SER A 31 10.09 -15.39 26.79
C SER A 31 9.45 -16.63 27.40
N ASP A 32 8.34 -17.06 26.80
CA ASP A 32 7.74 -18.39 27.05
C ASP A 32 8.55 -19.45 26.30
N GLN A 33 9.37 -20.21 27.04
CA GLN A 33 10.01 -21.44 26.55
C GLN A 33 9.09 -22.64 26.79
N GLY A 34 8.13 -22.86 25.89
CA GLY A 34 7.39 -24.12 25.80
C GLY A 34 8.17 -25.18 25.00
N PRO A 35 7.94 -26.49 25.21
CA PRO A 35 8.61 -27.56 24.47
C PRO A 35 8.26 -27.47 22.98
N GLY A 36 9.28 -27.12 22.18
CA GLY A 36 9.11 -26.69 20.79
C GLY A 36 8.72 -27.84 19.84
N PRO A 37 7.81 -27.60 18.88
CA PRO A 37 7.65 -28.49 17.73
C PRO A 37 8.99 -28.66 17.03
N GLN A 38 9.30 -29.88 16.59
CA GLN A 38 10.53 -30.24 15.90
C GLN A 38 10.89 -29.16 14.88
N ALA A 39 12.09 -28.59 15.04
CA ALA A 39 12.63 -27.56 14.18
C ALA A 39 12.77 -28.14 12.76
N THR A 40 11.72 -28.08 11.97
CA THR A 40 11.86 -27.94 10.52
C THR A 40 12.78 -26.76 10.36
N THR A 41 14.00 -27.02 9.90
CA THR A 41 15.01 -26.01 9.54
C THR A 41 14.30 -24.99 8.66
N GLN A 42 13.82 -23.90 9.28
CA GLN A 42 13.29 -22.80 8.52
C GLN A 42 14.46 -22.33 7.67
N PRO A 43 14.33 -22.30 6.33
CA PRO A 43 15.37 -21.77 5.49
C PRO A 43 15.78 -20.43 6.08
N GLU A 44 17.07 -20.23 6.31
CA GLU A 44 17.57 -18.96 6.84
C GLU A 44 16.87 -17.84 6.08
N PRO A 45 16.23 -16.89 6.78
CA PRO A 45 15.49 -15.83 6.13
C PRO A 45 16.44 -15.18 5.14
N SER A 46 16.18 -15.40 3.83
CA SER A 46 16.95 -14.80 2.73
C SER A 46 17.21 -13.37 3.14
N PRO A 47 18.48 -12.92 3.26
CA PRO A 47 18.84 -11.66 3.89
C PRO A 47 17.91 -10.60 3.34
N ALA A 48 16.91 -10.23 4.15
CA ALA A 48 15.80 -9.45 3.66
C ALA A 48 16.43 -8.15 3.19
N THR A 49 16.33 -7.85 1.89
CA THR A 49 16.90 -6.63 1.35
C THR A 49 16.37 -5.48 2.20
N ASP A 50 17.27 -4.83 2.92
CA ASP A 50 16.86 -3.75 3.81
C ASP A 50 16.50 -2.55 2.94
N PHE A 51 15.24 -2.48 2.53
CA PHE A 51 14.71 -1.37 1.72
C PHE A 51 14.69 -0.04 2.49
N ARG A 52 15.09 -0.03 3.78
CA ARG A 52 15.32 1.20 4.55
C ARG A 52 16.74 1.77 4.34
N ARG A 53 17.64 1.02 3.70
CA ARG A 53 18.98 1.52 3.40
C ARG A 53 18.90 2.72 2.45
N PRO A 54 19.80 3.70 2.56
CA PRO A 54 19.91 4.75 1.57
C PRO A 54 20.24 4.15 0.20
N PRO A 55 19.72 4.72 -0.90
CA PRO A 55 20.07 4.28 -2.24
C PRO A 55 21.57 4.49 -2.48
N THR A 56 22.20 3.52 -3.13
CA THR A 56 23.56 3.66 -3.64
C THR A 56 23.60 4.70 -4.76
N ARG A 57 24.79 5.20 -5.05
CA ARG A 57 25.00 6.13 -6.18
C ARG A 57 24.58 5.51 -7.52
N ALA A 58 24.87 4.23 -7.74
CA ALA A 58 24.51 3.53 -8.97
C ALA A 58 22.98 3.48 -9.15
N GLU A 59 22.25 3.12 -8.09
CA GLU A 59 20.78 3.08 -8.10
C GLU A 59 20.18 4.47 -8.35
N ALA A 60 20.72 5.51 -7.71
CA ALA A 60 20.25 6.88 -7.88
C ALA A 60 20.48 7.38 -9.31
N VAL A 61 21.62 7.04 -9.93
CA VAL A 61 21.94 7.39 -11.32
C VAL A 61 21.00 6.66 -12.28
N GLU A 62 20.83 5.34 -12.15
CA GLU A 62 19.94 4.57 -13.02
C GLU A 62 18.49 5.03 -12.89
N PHE A 63 18.00 5.21 -11.66
CA PHE A 63 16.68 5.77 -11.41
C PHE A 63 16.51 7.16 -12.05
N GLY A 64 17.50 8.05 -11.88
CA GLY A 64 17.47 9.40 -12.44
C GLY A 64 17.41 9.39 -13.98
N LEU A 65 18.18 8.52 -14.62
CA LEU A 65 18.17 8.35 -16.09
C LEU A 65 16.82 7.83 -16.59
N LEU A 66 16.29 6.78 -15.98
CA LEU A 66 14.99 6.22 -16.37
C LEU A 66 13.85 7.19 -16.11
N LEU A 67 13.89 7.93 -15.00
CA LEU A 67 12.92 8.97 -14.70
C LEU A 67 12.99 10.11 -15.72
N ALA A 68 14.19 10.58 -16.07
CA ALA A 68 14.39 11.59 -17.10
C ALA A 68 13.85 11.16 -18.47
N LEU A 69 13.96 9.87 -18.82
CA LEU A 69 13.34 9.31 -20.03
C LEU A 69 11.80 9.29 -19.94
N LEU A 70 11.23 9.01 -18.77
CA LEU A 70 9.78 8.94 -18.59
C LEU A 70 9.10 10.32 -18.44
N VAL A 71 9.83 11.37 -18.04
CA VAL A 71 9.25 12.72 -17.89
C VAL A 71 8.62 13.22 -19.20
N PRO A 72 9.31 13.21 -20.37
CA PRO A 72 8.71 13.59 -21.64
C PRO A 72 7.46 12.79 -22.01
N PHE A 73 7.40 11.52 -21.60
CA PHE A 73 6.20 10.72 -21.81
C PHE A 73 5.00 11.33 -21.08
N TYR A 74 5.10 11.55 -19.76
CA TYR A 74 3.98 12.06 -18.96
C TYR A 74 3.63 13.52 -19.23
N THR A 75 4.61 14.36 -19.59
CA THR A 75 4.38 15.81 -19.77
C THR A 75 4.03 16.21 -21.19
N TRP A 76 4.51 15.47 -22.20
CA TRP A 76 4.40 15.90 -23.59
C TRP A 76 3.81 14.85 -24.54
N LEU A 77 4.29 13.60 -24.52
CA LEU A 77 3.84 12.57 -25.48
C LEU A 77 2.46 12.00 -25.14
N LEU A 78 2.16 11.80 -23.85
CA LEU A 78 0.92 11.21 -23.38
C LEU A 78 -0.34 12.03 -23.78
N PRO A 79 -0.32 13.37 -23.71
CA PRO A 79 -1.41 14.20 -24.22
C PRO A 79 -1.56 14.22 -25.75
N GLN A 80 -0.57 13.75 -26.52
CA GLN A 80 -0.69 13.70 -27.98
C GLN A 80 -1.69 12.62 -28.39
N GLU A 81 -2.25 12.74 -29.59
CA GLU A 81 -3.04 11.71 -30.22
C GLU A 81 -2.24 11.05 -31.37
N GLY A 82 -2.56 9.80 -31.69
CA GLY A 82 -1.95 9.11 -32.84
C GLY A 82 -0.50 8.66 -32.61
N PRO A 83 0.37 8.69 -33.65
CA PRO A 83 1.69 8.03 -33.62
C PRO A 83 2.63 8.49 -32.50
N LEU A 84 2.61 9.78 -32.13
CA LEU A 84 3.47 10.31 -31.05
C LEU A 84 3.10 9.72 -29.69
N GLN A 85 1.80 9.50 -29.47
CA GLN A 85 1.31 8.86 -28.26
C GLN A 85 1.80 7.41 -28.17
N TRP A 86 1.71 6.68 -29.28
CA TRP A 86 2.21 5.30 -29.38
C TRP A 86 3.72 5.22 -29.18
N ALA A 87 4.49 6.18 -29.69
CA ALA A 87 5.92 6.28 -29.41
C ALA A 87 6.19 6.45 -27.91
N GLY A 88 5.35 7.24 -27.20
CA GLY A 88 5.37 7.35 -25.75
C GLY A 88 5.13 6.02 -25.03
N PHE A 89 4.12 5.25 -25.44
CA PHE A 89 3.87 3.93 -24.86
C PHE A 89 4.98 2.92 -25.18
N ALA A 90 5.57 2.98 -26.38
CA ALA A 90 6.72 2.17 -26.73
C ALA A 90 7.93 2.49 -25.83
N LEU A 91 8.16 3.77 -25.51
CA LEU A 91 9.19 4.18 -24.56
C LEU A 91 8.95 3.60 -23.16
N VAL A 92 7.71 3.64 -22.65
CA VAL A 92 7.36 3.02 -21.37
C VAL A 92 7.62 1.52 -21.40
N ALA A 93 7.20 0.84 -22.46
CA ALA A 93 7.44 -0.60 -22.63
C ALA A 93 8.95 -0.92 -22.66
N MET A 94 9.75 -0.10 -23.34
CA MET A 94 11.22 -0.24 -23.34
C MET A 94 11.81 -0.07 -21.94
N VAL A 95 11.33 0.88 -21.14
CA VAL A 95 11.79 1.05 -19.74
C VAL A 95 11.41 -0.16 -18.89
N ILE A 96 10.19 -0.69 -19.01
CA ILE A 96 9.79 -1.93 -18.33
C ILE A 96 10.70 -3.09 -18.74
N VAL A 97 10.95 -3.25 -20.03
CA VAL A 97 11.83 -4.30 -20.56
C VAL A 97 13.25 -4.14 -20.05
N TYR A 98 13.77 -2.91 -20.00
CA TYR A 98 15.08 -2.62 -19.43
C TYR A 98 15.16 -3.06 -17.96
N ILE A 99 14.22 -2.62 -17.11
CA ILE A 99 14.24 -2.94 -15.68
C ILE A 99 14.15 -4.46 -15.46
N VAL A 100 13.26 -5.15 -16.18
CA VAL A 100 13.01 -6.58 -15.97
C VAL A 100 14.12 -7.47 -16.55
N TRP A 101 14.71 -7.10 -17.70
CA TRP A 101 15.67 -7.97 -18.41
C TRP A 101 17.13 -7.52 -18.38
N PHE A 102 17.41 -6.23 -18.17
CA PHE A 102 18.74 -5.67 -18.44
C PHE A 102 19.35 -4.86 -17.29
N SER A 103 18.56 -4.42 -16.31
CA SER A 103 19.09 -3.69 -15.15
C SER A 103 20.19 -4.51 -14.44
N PRO A 104 21.26 -3.89 -13.91
CA PRO A 104 22.21 -4.58 -13.04
C PRO A 104 21.62 -4.91 -11.66
N HIS A 105 20.50 -4.29 -11.27
CA HIS A 105 19.85 -4.41 -9.97
C HIS A 105 18.82 -5.56 -9.87
N ARG A 106 18.74 -6.40 -10.90
CA ARG A 106 17.89 -7.60 -10.88
C ARG A 106 18.60 -8.74 -10.20
N ARG A 107 17.82 -9.44 -9.39
CA ARG A 107 18.16 -10.69 -8.74
C ARG A 107 18.10 -11.83 -9.76
N LEU A 108 19.20 -12.58 -9.87
CA LEU A 108 19.37 -13.62 -10.91
C LEU A 108 18.81 -14.98 -10.49
N GLU A 109 18.45 -15.15 -9.22
CA GLU A 109 17.87 -16.38 -8.70
C GLU A 109 16.57 -16.72 -9.44
N ALA A 110 16.34 -18.01 -9.73
CA ALA A 110 15.18 -18.44 -10.51
C ALA A 110 13.83 -18.01 -9.89
N ALA A 111 13.75 -18.01 -8.55
CA ALA A 111 12.57 -17.54 -7.81
C ALA A 111 12.35 -16.02 -7.97
N ALA A 112 13.42 -15.23 -7.85
CA ALA A 112 13.38 -13.78 -8.03
C ALA A 112 12.97 -13.41 -9.46
N ARG A 113 13.56 -14.07 -10.46
CA ARG A 113 13.19 -13.91 -11.88
C ARG A 113 11.73 -14.27 -12.12
N ARG A 114 11.23 -15.37 -11.55
CA ARG A 114 9.82 -15.78 -11.67
C ARG A 114 8.89 -14.71 -11.09
N SER A 115 9.20 -14.21 -9.89
CA SER A 115 8.46 -13.13 -9.25
C SER A 115 8.43 -11.87 -10.11
N LEU A 116 9.57 -11.47 -10.68
CA LEU A 116 9.65 -10.28 -11.53
C LEU A 116 8.90 -10.43 -12.86
N LEU A 117 8.94 -11.62 -13.48
CA LEU A 117 8.21 -11.91 -14.74
C LEU A 117 6.69 -12.00 -14.54
N GLU A 118 6.22 -12.31 -13.33
CA GLU A 118 4.79 -12.29 -13.00
C GLU A 118 4.20 -10.88 -13.12
N VAL A 119 5.01 -9.83 -12.95
CA VAL A 119 4.59 -8.42 -13.03
C VAL A 119 4.09 -8.06 -14.45
N PRO A 120 4.89 -8.15 -15.52
CA PRO A 120 4.41 -7.85 -16.87
C PRO A 120 3.31 -8.81 -17.33
N ALA A 121 3.34 -10.09 -16.90
CA ALA A 121 2.29 -11.05 -17.23
C ALA A 121 0.94 -10.66 -16.62
N MET A 122 0.91 -10.35 -15.32
CA MET A 122 -0.32 -9.91 -14.64
C MET A 122 -0.77 -8.54 -15.12
N LEU A 123 0.15 -7.62 -15.42
CA LEU A 123 -0.18 -6.34 -16.04
C LEU A 123 -0.86 -6.56 -17.39
N ALA A 124 -0.26 -7.35 -18.29
CA ALA A 124 -0.84 -7.65 -19.60
C ALA A 124 -2.22 -8.31 -19.49
N TRP A 125 -2.35 -9.30 -18.60
CA TRP A 125 -3.63 -9.95 -18.29
C TRP A 125 -4.69 -8.92 -17.85
N SER A 126 -4.39 -8.10 -16.85
CA SER A 126 -5.31 -7.06 -16.39
C SER A 126 -5.67 -6.06 -17.49
N MET A 127 -4.72 -5.71 -18.36
CA MET A 127 -5.00 -4.82 -19.49
C MET A 127 -5.97 -5.47 -20.48
N VAL A 128 -5.80 -6.75 -20.80
CA VAL A 128 -6.74 -7.51 -21.65
C VAL A 128 -8.13 -7.55 -21.01
N VAL A 129 -8.23 -7.83 -19.72
CA VAL A 129 -9.52 -7.91 -19.04
C VAL A 129 -10.21 -6.54 -18.99
N ILE A 130 -9.50 -5.50 -18.55
CA ILE A 130 -10.06 -4.16 -18.32
C ILE A 130 -10.37 -3.43 -19.62
N TRP A 131 -9.46 -3.48 -20.58
CA TRP A 131 -9.53 -2.70 -21.82
C TRP A 131 -9.95 -3.51 -23.05
N GLY A 132 -9.81 -4.83 -23.02
CA GLY A 132 -10.22 -5.72 -24.10
C GLY A 132 -11.61 -6.33 -23.89
N ILE A 133 -11.85 -6.93 -22.72
CA ILE A 133 -13.04 -7.76 -22.48
C ILE A 133 -14.21 -6.95 -21.92
N LEU A 134 -14.00 -6.22 -20.82
CA LEU A 134 -15.07 -5.45 -20.19
C LEU A 134 -15.79 -4.46 -21.14
N PRO A 135 -15.16 -3.84 -22.17
CA PRO A 135 -15.85 -2.90 -23.06
C PRO A 135 -16.77 -3.55 -24.09
N LEU A 136 -16.79 -4.89 -24.21
CA LEU A 136 -17.60 -5.65 -25.17
C LEU A 136 -19.09 -5.76 -24.77
N GLY A 137 -19.68 -4.67 -24.28
CA GLY A 137 -21.09 -4.60 -23.88
C GLY A 137 -21.43 -5.40 -22.61
N PRO A 138 -22.71 -5.77 -22.41
CA PRO A 138 -23.15 -6.45 -21.19
C PRO A 138 -22.48 -7.80 -20.93
N LEU A 139 -22.27 -8.60 -21.99
CA LEU A 139 -21.60 -9.90 -21.88
C LEU A 139 -20.12 -9.73 -21.49
N GLY A 140 -19.43 -8.77 -22.12
CA GLY A 140 -18.06 -8.39 -21.76
C GLY A 140 -17.94 -7.94 -20.30
N LYS A 141 -18.88 -7.14 -19.81
CA LYS A 141 -18.92 -6.72 -18.39
C LYS A 141 -19.08 -7.91 -17.44
N MET A 142 -19.99 -8.84 -17.74
CA MET A 142 -20.18 -10.03 -16.92
C MET A 142 -18.93 -10.91 -16.90
N ALA A 143 -18.37 -11.21 -18.07
CA ALA A 143 -17.16 -12.01 -18.21
C ALA A 143 -15.96 -11.33 -17.52
N GLY A 144 -15.72 -10.05 -17.80
CA GLY A 144 -14.60 -9.31 -17.22
C GLY A 144 -14.70 -9.17 -15.70
N ASN A 145 -15.90 -8.96 -15.14
CA ASN A 145 -16.09 -8.98 -13.68
C ASN A 145 -15.78 -10.35 -13.08
N GLY A 146 -16.21 -11.44 -13.74
CA GLY A 146 -15.87 -12.80 -13.33
C GLY A 146 -14.36 -13.05 -13.37
N LEU A 147 -13.67 -12.61 -14.43
CA LEU A 147 -12.22 -12.72 -14.57
C LEU A 147 -11.47 -11.87 -13.54
N ILE A 148 -11.94 -10.67 -13.22
CA ILE A 148 -11.39 -9.85 -12.12
C ILE A 148 -11.56 -10.56 -10.79
N GLY A 149 -12.76 -11.10 -10.51
CA GLY A 149 -13.02 -11.88 -9.30
C GLY A 149 -12.06 -13.08 -9.18
N TRP A 150 -11.87 -13.82 -10.28
CA TRP A 150 -10.92 -14.91 -10.33
C TRP A 150 -9.47 -14.46 -10.12
N THR A 151 -9.09 -13.31 -10.69
CA THR A 151 -7.75 -12.71 -10.51
C THR A 151 -7.52 -12.35 -9.05
N VAL A 152 -8.52 -11.79 -8.37
CA VAL A 152 -8.44 -11.47 -6.93
C VAL A 152 -8.27 -12.76 -6.11
N VAL A 153 -9.03 -13.82 -6.43
CA VAL A 153 -8.88 -15.14 -5.78
C VAL A 153 -7.48 -15.72 -6.02
N TYR A 154 -7.00 -15.68 -7.26
CA TYR A 154 -5.64 -16.10 -7.62
C TYR A 154 -4.59 -15.37 -6.78
N ILE A 155 -4.65 -14.03 -6.74
CA ILE A 155 -3.71 -13.20 -5.98
C ILE A 155 -3.74 -13.59 -4.51
N LEU A 156 -4.91 -13.52 -3.86
CA LEU A 156 -5.05 -13.68 -2.41
C LEU A 156 -4.66 -15.07 -1.90
N PHE A 157 -5.00 -16.13 -2.64
CA PHE A 157 -4.90 -17.50 -2.15
C PHE A 157 -3.77 -18.30 -2.82
N PHE A 158 -3.52 -18.10 -4.11
CA PHE A 158 -2.59 -18.93 -4.87
C PHE A 158 -1.23 -18.26 -5.07
N ALA A 159 -1.21 -17.03 -5.57
CA ALA A 159 0.04 -16.32 -5.86
C ALA A 159 0.86 -16.12 -4.58
N ARG A 160 0.19 -15.73 -3.49
CA ARG A 160 0.82 -15.57 -2.17
C ARG A 160 1.54 -16.84 -1.72
N GLN A 161 0.84 -17.98 -1.77
CA GLN A 161 1.38 -19.27 -1.35
C GLN A 161 2.48 -19.77 -2.29
N ALA A 162 2.28 -19.65 -3.60
CA ALA A 162 3.26 -20.07 -4.62
C ALA A 162 4.60 -19.34 -4.50
N GLN A 163 4.59 -18.12 -3.95
CA GLN A 163 5.75 -17.25 -3.83
C GLN A 163 6.27 -17.17 -2.38
N GLY A 164 5.65 -17.91 -1.45
CA GLY A 164 5.99 -17.92 -0.04
C GLY A 164 5.88 -16.55 0.61
N ASP A 165 4.92 -15.71 0.20
CA ASP A 165 4.69 -14.44 0.88
C ASP A 165 3.89 -14.67 2.18
N SER A 166 4.25 -13.94 3.22
CA SER A 166 3.45 -13.76 4.42
C SER A 166 2.43 -12.63 4.23
N TRP A 167 1.47 -12.51 5.15
CA TRP A 167 0.59 -11.33 5.21
C TRP A 167 1.36 -10.03 5.49
N GLU A 168 2.47 -10.12 6.24
CA GLU A 168 3.31 -8.98 6.61
C GLU A 168 4.12 -8.42 5.44
N ASP A 169 4.56 -9.30 4.52
CA ASP A 169 5.19 -8.89 3.25
C ASP A 169 4.25 -8.01 2.43
N TRP A 170 2.96 -8.29 2.53
CA TRP A 170 1.88 -7.56 1.89
C TRP A 170 1.44 -6.33 2.70
N GLY A 171 2.13 -6.01 3.80
CA GLY A 171 1.80 -4.89 4.68
C GLY A 171 0.50 -5.06 5.46
N MET A 172 -0.01 -6.28 5.58
CA MET A 172 -1.17 -6.63 6.40
C MET A 172 -0.75 -7.26 7.72
N GLY A 173 -1.61 -7.15 8.72
CA GLY A 173 -1.55 -7.93 9.95
C GLY A 173 -1.86 -9.40 9.69
N ASP A 174 -1.36 -10.27 10.57
CA ASP A 174 -1.66 -11.70 10.54
C ASP A 174 -2.97 -11.98 11.31
N PRO A 175 -4.06 -12.35 10.61
CA PRO A 175 -5.34 -12.60 11.27
C PRO A 175 -5.26 -13.76 12.27
N TRP A 176 -4.35 -14.72 12.08
CA TRP A 176 -4.19 -15.84 13.01
C TRP A 176 -3.51 -15.42 14.30
N ARG A 177 -2.50 -14.54 14.22
CA ARG A 177 -1.90 -13.92 15.42
C ARG A 177 -2.91 -13.05 16.16
N TYR A 178 -3.75 -12.31 15.43
CA TYR A 178 -4.85 -11.55 16.02
C TYR A 178 -5.83 -12.45 16.78
N LEU A 179 -6.27 -13.56 16.16
CA LEU A 179 -7.15 -14.54 16.80
C LEU A 179 -6.47 -15.25 17.99
N ALA A 180 -5.17 -15.57 17.90
CA ALA A 180 -4.41 -16.14 19.00
C ALA A 180 -4.33 -15.16 20.18
N ALA A 181 -4.11 -13.88 19.92
CA ALA A 181 -4.09 -12.82 20.94
C ALA A 181 -5.45 -12.69 21.65
N LEU A 182 -6.56 -12.80 20.91
CA LEU A 182 -7.91 -12.83 21.48
C LEU A 182 -8.17 -14.06 22.36
N ARG A 183 -7.68 -15.24 21.96
CA ARG A 183 -7.93 -16.51 22.67
C ARG A 183 -7.07 -16.66 23.92
N ALA A 184 -5.77 -16.40 23.80
CA ALA A 184 -4.77 -16.78 24.81
C ALA A 184 -3.72 -15.69 25.09
N GLY A 185 -3.84 -14.50 24.49
CA GLY A 185 -2.85 -13.44 24.68
C GLY A 185 -2.79 -12.91 26.13
N PRO A 186 -1.62 -12.47 26.62
CA PRO A 186 -1.48 -11.93 27.97
C PRO A 186 -2.35 -10.70 28.21
N ARG A 187 -2.69 -9.95 27.14
CA ARG A 187 -3.58 -8.78 27.17
C ARG A 187 -4.99 -9.08 26.63
N ARG A 188 -5.43 -10.35 26.60
CA ARG A 188 -6.71 -10.75 25.97
C ARG A 188 -7.89 -9.90 26.43
N ARG A 189 -7.98 -9.56 27.73
CA ARG A 189 -9.09 -8.78 28.30
C ARG A 189 -9.14 -7.38 27.68
N GLU A 190 -7.99 -6.73 27.56
CA GLU A 190 -7.89 -5.39 26.97
C GLU A 190 -8.23 -5.41 25.48
N VAL A 191 -7.77 -6.43 24.75
CA VAL A 191 -8.10 -6.60 23.32
C VAL A 191 -9.60 -6.85 23.14
N TRP A 192 -10.23 -7.69 23.98
CA TRP A 192 -11.68 -7.91 23.94
C TRP A 192 -12.48 -6.65 24.29
N LEU A 193 -12.05 -5.88 25.29
CA LEU A 193 -12.69 -4.61 25.64
C LEU A 193 -12.56 -3.58 24.52
N ALA A 194 -11.39 -3.49 23.89
CA ALA A 194 -11.19 -2.62 22.72
C ALA A 194 -12.09 -3.05 21.55
N LEU A 195 -12.15 -4.35 21.25
CA LEU A 195 -13.01 -4.91 20.20
C LEU A 195 -14.50 -4.67 20.48
N LEU A 196 -14.93 -4.85 21.73
CA LEU A 196 -16.30 -4.53 22.16
C LEU A 196 -16.60 -3.04 21.98
N GLY A 197 -15.69 -2.16 22.40
CA GLY A 197 -15.81 -0.72 22.23
C GLY A 197 -15.93 -0.31 20.76
N VAL A 198 -15.11 -0.88 19.88
CA VAL A 198 -15.17 -0.63 18.43
C VAL A 198 -16.49 -1.13 17.84
N ASN A 199 -16.92 -2.35 18.18
CA ASN A 199 -18.19 -2.90 17.69
C ASN A 199 -19.39 -2.08 18.19
N LEU A 200 -19.36 -1.59 19.44
CA LEU A 200 -20.41 -0.70 19.97
C LEU A 200 -20.42 0.63 19.22
N ALA A 201 -19.26 1.24 18.98
CA ALA A 201 -19.16 2.48 18.21
C ALA A 201 -19.67 2.29 16.77
N LEU A 202 -19.35 1.16 16.12
CA LEU A 202 -19.87 0.82 14.80
C LEU A 202 -21.38 0.59 14.80
N ALA A 203 -21.92 -0.07 15.83
CA ALA A 203 -23.36 -0.27 15.96
C ALA A 203 -24.10 1.06 16.15
N LEU A 204 -23.56 1.96 16.98
CA LEU A 204 -24.07 3.32 17.13
C LEU A 204 -23.98 4.11 15.82
N ALA A 205 -22.87 4.00 15.08
CA ALA A 205 -22.74 4.63 13.77
C ALA A 205 -23.77 4.10 12.77
N CYS A 206 -24.01 2.79 12.76
CA CYS A 206 -25.06 2.18 11.94
C CYS A 206 -26.44 2.70 12.33
N TRP A 207 -26.71 2.91 13.63
CA TRP A 207 -27.97 3.48 14.10
C TRP A 207 -28.14 4.94 13.65
N PHE A 208 -27.13 5.79 13.88
CA PHE A 208 -27.23 7.22 13.57
C PHE A 208 -27.16 7.54 12.08
N ALA A 209 -26.50 6.70 11.29
CA ALA A 209 -26.32 6.89 9.85
C ALA A 209 -27.07 5.84 9.03
N ASP A 210 -28.21 5.37 9.52
CA ASP A 210 -28.95 4.20 9.01
C ASP A 210 -29.12 4.20 7.48
N ASP A 211 -29.67 5.27 6.90
CA ASP A 211 -29.86 5.43 5.45
C ASP A 211 -28.54 5.32 4.67
N THR A 212 -27.49 5.93 5.20
CA THR A 212 -26.17 5.96 4.54
C THR A 212 -25.51 4.59 4.59
N VAL A 213 -25.55 3.92 5.74
CA VAL A 213 -25.01 2.57 5.88
C VAL A 213 -25.78 1.59 5.02
N HIS A 214 -27.12 1.67 4.99
CA HIS A 214 -27.96 0.88 4.09
C HIS A 214 -27.60 1.10 2.63
N ALA A 215 -27.44 2.35 2.19
CA ALA A 215 -27.05 2.65 0.82
C ALA A 215 -25.67 2.06 0.46
N ILE A 216 -24.71 2.09 1.39
CA ILE A 216 -23.38 1.50 1.21
C ILE A 216 -23.48 -0.02 1.12
N VAL A 217 -24.13 -0.68 2.09
CA VAL A 217 -24.28 -2.15 2.13
C VAL A 217 -25.05 -2.64 0.91
N HIS A 218 -26.15 -1.98 0.54
CA HIS A 218 -26.93 -2.32 -0.66
C HIS A 218 -26.08 -2.23 -1.92
N ARG A 219 -25.35 -1.12 -2.09
CA ARG A 219 -24.46 -0.93 -3.23
C ARG A 219 -23.36 -1.98 -3.27
N ALA A 220 -22.80 -2.36 -2.12
CA ALA A 220 -21.81 -3.41 -2.01
C ALA A 220 -22.37 -4.79 -2.38
N LEU A 221 -23.51 -5.19 -1.81
CA LEU A 221 -24.18 -6.46 -2.10
C LEU A 221 -24.65 -6.55 -3.56
N ARG A 222 -25.20 -5.47 -4.10
CA ARG A 222 -25.61 -5.38 -5.50
C ARG A 222 -24.41 -5.55 -6.44
N LYS A 223 -23.26 -4.93 -6.12
CA LYS A 223 -22.03 -5.09 -6.89
C LYS A 223 -21.41 -6.48 -6.76
N ALA A 224 -21.40 -7.05 -5.55
CA ALA A 224 -20.77 -8.34 -5.28
C ALA A 224 -21.58 -9.53 -5.79
N PHE A 225 -22.90 -9.51 -5.62
CA PHE A 225 -23.78 -10.66 -5.86
C PHE A 225 -24.83 -10.42 -6.94
N GLY A 226 -24.89 -9.22 -7.53
CA GLY A 226 -25.95 -8.86 -8.49
C GLY A 226 -27.34 -8.77 -7.87
N LEU A 227 -27.46 -8.84 -6.53
CA LEU A 227 -28.74 -8.82 -5.82
C LEU A 227 -29.40 -7.44 -5.97
N ARG A 228 -30.55 -7.39 -6.64
CA ARG A 228 -31.42 -6.20 -6.75
C ARG A 228 -32.45 -6.17 -5.62
N HIS A 229 -32.09 -6.59 -4.41
CA HIS A 229 -33.05 -6.64 -3.31
C HIS A 229 -33.27 -5.23 -2.76
N GLU A 230 -34.36 -4.55 -3.13
CA GLU A 230 -34.64 -3.17 -2.68
C GLU A 230 -35.09 -3.06 -1.22
N GLY A 231 -35.21 -4.18 -0.50
CA GLY A 231 -35.64 -4.19 0.89
C GLY A 231 -34.61 -3.57 1.84
N HIS A 232 -35.12 -2.82 2.82
CA HIS A 232 -34.35 -2.35 3.97
C HIS A 232 -33.97 -3.53 4.84
N LEU A 233 -32.70 -3.66 5.22
CA LEU A 233 -32.30 -4.70 6.16
C LEU A 233 -32.80 -4.29 7.56
N PRO A 234 -33.37 -5.20 8.37
CA PRO A 234 -33.63 -4.87 9.76
C PRO A 234 -32.29 -4.63 10.48
N PHE A 235 -32.26 -3.72 11.46
CA PHE A 235 -31.03 -3.33 12.16
C PHE A 235 -30.15 -4.53 12.63
N PRO A 236 -30.70 -5.61 13.20
CA PRO A 236 -29.91 -6.80 13.54
C PRO A 236 -29.23 -7.47 12.34
N ALA A 237 -29.90 -7.53 11.18
CA ALA A 237 -29.33 -8.06 9.95
C ALA A 237 -28.24 -7.15 9.39
N LEU A 238 -28.42 -5.83 9.48
CA LEU A 238 -27.38 -4.87 9.12
C LEU A 238 -26.11 -5.09 9.96
N LEU A 239 -26.25 -5.19 11.28
CA LEU A 239 -25.12 -5.47 12.18
C LEU A 239 -24.45 -6.82 11.87
N ALA A 240 -25.22 -7.85 11.54
CA ALA A 240 -24.71 -9.17 11.18
C ALA A 240 -23.87 -9.16 9.88
N VAL A 241 -24.07 -8.17 9.00
CA VAL A 241 -23.22 -7.97 7.82
C VAL A 241 -22.02 -7.08 8.13
N VAL A 242 -22.23 -5.96 8.83
CA VAL A 242 -21.19 -4.94 9.03
C VAL A 242 -20.13 -5.37 10.04
N LEU A 243 -20.53 -5.89 11.21
CA LEU A 243 -19.57 -6.18 12.29
C LEU A 243 -18.58 -7.29 11.93
N PRO A 244 -18.98 -8.44 11.34
CA PRO A 244 -18.02 -9.46 10.94
C PRO A 244 -17.01 -8.96 9.89
N ALA A 245 -17.49 -8.17 8.91
CA ALA A 245 -16.62 -7.58 7.90
C ALA A 245 -15.62 -6.59 8.53
N ALA A 246 -16.08 -5.72 9.43
CA ALA A 246 -15.21 -4.79 10.14
C ALA A 246 -14.17 -5.51 11.02
N ASN A 247 -14.58 -6.55 11.76
CA ASN A 247 -13.68 -7.34 12.60
C ASN A 247 -12.65 -8.11 11.77
N LEU A 248 -13.03 -8.61 10.60
CA LEU A 248 -12.08 -9.20 9.65
C LEU A 248 -11.05 -8.16 9.19
N LEU A 249 -11.49 -6.95 8.84
CA LEU A 249 -10.58 -5.86 8.45
C LEU A 249 -9.63 -5.50 9.60
N LEU A 250 -10.11 -5.41 10.83
CA LEU A 250 -9.27 -5.17 12.02
C LEU A 250 -8.19 -6.26 12.19
N ALA A 251 -8.52 -7.52 11.92
CA ALA A 251 -7.56 -8.62 12.00
C ALA A 251 -6.41 -8.49 11.00
N PHE A 252 -6.63 -7.76 9.89
CA PHE A 252 -5.60 -7.48 8.88
C PHE A 252 -4.90 -6.14 9.10
N VAL A 253 -5.24 -5.35 10.13
CA VAL A 253 -4.49 -4.14 10.46
C VAL A 253 -3.13 -4.52 11.02
N ARG A 254 -2.08 -3.89 10.48
CA ARG A 254 -0.71 -4.10 10.95
C ARG A 254 -0.40 -3.18 12.13
N TYR A 255 -0.58 -3.68 13.34
CA TYR A 255 -0.45 -2.90 14.58
C TYR A 255 1.00 -2.67 15.02
N ASP A 256 1.92 -3.58 14.68
CA ASP A 256 3.34 -3.56 15.07
C ASP A 256 4.10 -2.35 14.53
N ASN A 257 3.74 -1.86 13.34
CA ASN A 257 4.39 -0.71 12.70
C ASN A 257 3.48 0.51 12.52
N LEU A 258 2.27 0.49 13.10
CA LEU A 258 1.25 1.53 12.88
C LEU A 258 1.75 2.94 13.22
N ARG A 259 2.54 3.08 14.29
CA ARG A 259 3.12 4.37 14.70
C ARG A 259 4.10 4.92 13.67
N GLU A 260 4.98 4.05 13.16
CA GLU A 260 6.03 4.45 12.21
C GLU A 260 5.42 4.76 10.83
N ALA A 261 4.52 3.90 10.35
CA ALA A 261 3.74 4.18 9.14
C ALA A 261 2.91 5.46 9.29
N GLY A 262 2.28 5.65 10.45
CA GLY A 262 1.55 6.87 10.86
C GLY A 262 2.40 8.13 10.74
N ARG A 263 3.61 8.10 11.28
CA ARG A 263 4.54 9.24 11.23
C ARG A 263 4.94 9.57 9.79
N LEU A 264 5.32 8.57 9.01
CA LEU A 264 5.79 8.74 7.64
C LEU A 264 4.67 9.24 6.70
N LEU A 265 3.51 8.57 6.75
CA LEU A 265 2.35 8.94 5.94
C LEU A 265 1.72 10.25 6.41
N GLY A 266 1.74 10.54 7.72
CA GLY A 266 1.26 11.80 8.26
C GLY A 266 2.02 13.00 7.73
N TRP A 267 3.36 12.93 7.66
CA TRP A 267 4.18 13.99 7.06
C TRP A 267 3.91 14.16 5.58
N TYR A 268 3.87 13.05 4.83
CA TYR A 268 3.51 13.09 3.41
C TYR A 268 2.14 13.75 3.19
N PHE A 269 1.13 13.30 3.94
CA PHE A 269 -0.24 13.80 3.80
C PHE A 269 -0.35 15.27 4.20
N ALA A 270 0.30 15.70 5.29
CA ALA A 270 0.31 17.09 5.72
C ALA A 270 0.97 18.01 4.69
N LEU A 271 2.17 17.65 4.20
CA LEU A 271 2.90 18.44 3.21
C LEU A 271 2.18 18.45 1.86
N GLY A 272 1.69 17.30 1.41
CA GLY A 272 0.94 17.16 0.17
C GLY A 272 -0.37 17.96 0.21
N SER A 273 -1.12 17.88 1.31
CA SER A 273 -2.36 18.65 1.49
C SER A 273 -2.09 20.15 1.54
N ALA A 274 -1.07 20.58 2.29
CA ALA A 274 -0.67 21.99 2.34
C ALA A 274 -0.29 22.51 0.95
N GLY A 275 0.52 21.76 0.19
CA GLY A 275 0.89 22.11 -1.18
C GLY A 275 -0.33 22.18 -2.11
N ALA A 276 -1.23 21.20 -2.05
CA ALA A 276 -2.46 21.17 -2.84
C ALA A 276 -3.39 22.34 -2.48
N MET A 277 -3.52 22.69 -1.21
CA MET A 277 -4.30 23.83 -0.75
C MET A 277 -3.71 25.15 -1.22
N LEU A 278 -2.39 25.33 -1.14
CA LEU A 278 -1.71 26.54 -1.61
C LEU A 278 -1.82 26.69 -3.14
N ALA A 279 -1.58 25.62 -3.89
CA ALA A 279 -1.71 25.61 -5.34
C ALA A 279 -3.17 25.84 -5.76
N GLY A 280 -4.11 25.18 -5.10
CA GLY A 280 -5.55 25.38 -5.32
C GLY A 280 -5.99 26.80 -4.99
N TYR A 281 -5.53 27.37 -3.88
CA TYR A 281 -5.79 28.75 -3.50
C TYR A 281 -5.30 29.73 -4.58
N TRP A 282 -4.04 29.60 -4.98
CA TRP A 282 -3.46 30.43 -6.02
C TRP A 282 -4.22 30.32 -7.34
N TYR A 283 -4.50 29.09 -7.79
CA TYR A 283 -5.16 28.85 -9.06
C TYR A 283 -6.63 29.34 -9.06
N ILE A 284 -7.39 29.01 -8.03
CA ILE A 284 -8.83 29.31 -7.97
C ILE A 284 -9.05 30.79 -7.66
N TYR A 285 -8.46 31.30 -6.57
CA TYR A 285 -8.76 32.65 -6.09
C TYR A 285 -7.93 33.74 -6.78
N VAL A 286 -6.64 33.51 -7.03
CA VAL A 286 -5.75 34.54 -7.58
C VAL A 286 -5.84 34.61 -9.11
N ILE A 287 -5.74 33.47 -9.80
CA ILE A 287 -5.73 33.44 -11.27
C ILE A 287 -7.14 33.56 -11.85
N HIS A 288 -8.11 32.86 -11.28
CA HIS A 288 -9.44 32.71 -11.89
C HIS A 288 -10.57 33.45 -11.16
N ALA A 289 -10.29 34.14 -10.06
CA ALA A 289 -11.29 34.84 -9.23
C ALA A 289 -12.51 33.97 -8.85
N GLY A 290 -12.31 32.65 -8.79
CA GLY A 290 -13.31 31.70 -8.32
C GLY A 290 -13.36 31.61 -6.80
N TRP A 291 -14.28 30.81 -6.29
CA TRP A 291 -14.39 30.52 -4.86
C TRP A 291 -14.75 29.05 -4.61
N VAL A 292 -14.51 28.59 -3.38
CA VAL A 292 -14.76 27.21 -2.96
C VAL A 292 -15.92 27.18 -1.96
N GLU A 293 -16.91 26.33 -2.25
CA GLU A 293 -17.97 25.95 -1.33
C GLU A 293 -17.67 24.57 -0.72
N ILE A 294 -17.74 24.47 0.61
CA ILE A 294 -17.49 23.21 1.32
C ILE A 294 -18.79 22.40 1.38
N GLN A 295 -18.72 21.16 0.89
CA GLN A 295 -19.81 20.17 0.89
C GLN A 295 -19.44 19.01 1.82
N PRO A 296 -19.55 19.18 3.16
CA PRO A 296 -18.97 18.24 4.12
C PRO A 296 -19.56 16.82 3.99
N MET A 297 -20.88 16.69 3.81
CA MET A 297 -21.52 15.38 3.67
C MET A 297 -21.14 14.66 2.38
N ARG A 298 -20.99 15.41 1.27
CA ARG A 298 -20.49 14.86 0.01
C ARG A 298 -19.03 14.43 0.14
N GLY A 299 -18.23 15.23 0.82
CA GLY A 299 -16.84 14.91 1.19
C GLY A 299 -16.73 13.63 1.99
N LEU A 300 -17.50 13.50 3.08
CA LEU A 300 -17.49 12.32 3.95
C LEU A 300 -17.92 11.05 3.22
N THR A 301 -19.01 11.12 2.45
CA THR A 301 -19.49 9.97 1.66
C THR A 301 -18.51 9.59 0.55
N GLY A 302 -17.89 10.59 -0.10
CA GLY A 302 -16.83 10.40 -1.08
C GLY A 302 -15.61 9.72 -0.47
N MET A 303 -15.02 10.31 0.57
CA MET A 303 -13.86 9.77 1.28
C MET A 303 -14.12 8.35 1.81
N GLY A 304 -15.26 8.10 2.46
CA GLY A 304 -15.58 6.77 2.99
C GLY A 304 -15.63 5.69 1.91
N GLY A 305 -16.29 5.96 0.78
CA GLY A 305 -16.29 5.04 -0.36
C GLY A 305 -14.90 4.86 -0.98
N TYR A 306 -14.12 5.93 -1.04
CA TYR A 306 -12.75 5.92 -1.57
C TYR A 306 -11.76 5.21 -0.64
N VAL A 307 -11.97 5.14 0.67
CA VAL A 307 -11.09 4.35 1.58
C VAL A 307 -11.16 2.87 1.25
N LEU A 308 -12.37 2.33 1.07
CA LEU A 308 -12.51 0.92 0.66
C LEU A 308 -11.88 0.68 -0.71
N TRP A 309 -12.18 1.55 -1.68
CA TRP A 309 -11.64 1.44 -3.03
C TRP A 309 -10.12 1.59 -3.07
N GLY A 310 -9.58 2.59 -2.39
CA GLY A 310 -8.14 2.85 -2.25
C GLY A 310 -7.44 1.68 -1.58
N THR A 311 -8.00 1.08 -0.54
CA THR A 311 -7.43 -0.11 0.10
C THR A 311 -7.34 -1.30 -0.86
N LEU A 312 -8.36 -1.53 -1.70
CA LEU A 312 -8.34 -2.57 -2.73
C LEU A 312 -7.30 -2.27 -3.83
N GLN A 313 -7.14 -1.00 -4.22
CA GLN A 313 -6.09 -0.60 -5.15
C GLN A 313 -4.70 -0.82 -4.54
N GLU A 314 -4.46 -0.35 -3.30
CA GLU A 314 -3.17 -0.55 -2.64
C GLU A 314 -2.85 -2.04 -2.41
N LEU A 315 -3.86 -2.89 -2.20
CA LEU A 315 -3.66 -4.34 -2.12
C LEU A 315 -3.10 -4.88 -3.45
N LEU A 316 -3.63 -4.43 -4.59
CA LEU A 316 -3.12 -4.85 -5.89
C LEU A 316 -1.72 -4.30 -6.15
N PHE A 317 -1.50 -3.02 -5.90
CA PHE A 317 -0.29 -2.33 -6.36
C PHE A 317 0.87 -2.38 -5.37
N LEU A 318 0.62 -2.16 -4.08
CA LEU A 318 1.66 -2.22 -3.06
C LEU A 318 1.79 -3.62 -2.46
N SER A 319 0.69 -4.29 -2.11
CA SER A 319 0.82 -5.63 -1.52
C SER A 319 1.24 -6.69 -2.54
N TYR A 320 0.66 -6.68 -3.74
CA TYR A 320 0.98 -7.67 -4.75
C TYR A 320 2.12 -7.22 -5.70
N PHE A 321 1.91 -6.20 -6.54
CA PHE A 321 2.92 -5.82 -7.54
C PHE A 321 4.24 -5.36 -6.92
N ASN A 322 4.23 -4.44 -5.95
CA ASN A 322 5.47 -3.96 -5.34
C ASN A 322 6.24 -5.08 -4.63
N THR A 323 5.56 -6.01 -3.94
CA THR A 323 6.20 -7.21 -3.36
C THR A 323 6.86 -8.08 -4.43
N ARG A 324 6.17 -8.34 -5.55
CA ARG A 324 6.73 -9.12 -6.66
C ARG A 324 7.97 -8.46 -7.25
N ILE A 325 7.91 -7.15 -7.45
CA ILE A 325 9.01 -6.33 -7.96
C ILE A 325 10.20 -6.36 -7.00
N ARG A 326 9.97 -6.14 -5.70
CA ARG A 326 11.02 -6.16 -4.65
C ARG A 326 11.67 -7.52 -4.45
N LYS A 327 10.95 -8.61 -4.73
CA LYS A 327 11.55 -9.95 -4.78
C LYS A 327 12.46 -10.14 -5.99
N GLY A 328 12.23 -9.39 -7.07
CA GLY A 328 13.00 -9.44 -8.31
C GLY A 328 14.14 -8.42 -8.41
N LEU A 329 14.09 -7.33 -7.64
CA LEU A 329 15.05 -6.22 -7.68
C LEU A 329 15.65 -5.96 -6.29
N ASP A 330 16.94 -5.66 -6.23
CA ASP A 330 17.62 -5.24 -4.99
C ASP A 330 17.53 -3.72 -4.72
N SER A 331 17.04 -2.96 -5.70
CA SER A 331 16.96 -1.50 -5.68
C SER A 331 15.59 -0.98 -5.23
N PRO A 332 15.51 -0.23 -4.11
CA PRO A 332 14.26 0.41 -3.66
C PRO A 332 13.70 1.41 -4.68
N LEU A 333 14.58 2.21 -5.27
CA LEU A 333 14.19 3.26 -6.22
C LEU A 333 13.62 2.68 -7.51
N LEU A 334 14.27 1.66 -8.08
CA LEU A 334 13.75 1.01 -9.28
C LEU A 334 12.48 0.21 -8.99
N SER A 335 12.37 -0.37 -7.79
CA SER A 335 11.14 -1.04 -7.37
C SER A 335 9.97 -0.06 -7.28
N ALA A 336 10.19 1.13 -6.71
CA ALA A 336 9.20 2.19 -6.66
C ALA A 336 8.85 2.72 -8.05
N LEU A 337 9.85 2.94 -8.91
CA LEU A 337 9.64 3.39 -10.29
C LEU A 337 8.79 2.42 -11.09
N LEU A 338 9.12 1.13 -11.08
CA LEU A 338 8.36 0.12 -11.81
C LEU A 338 6.94 -0.03 -11.24
N THR A 339 6.76 0.05 -9.92
CA THR A 339 5.44 0.05 -9.28
C THR A 339 4.60 1.25 -9.77
N ALA A 340 5.20 2.43 -9.85
CA ALA A 340 4.55 3.63 -10.33
C ALA A 340 4.15 3.56 -11.81
N ILE A 341 5.00 2.98 -12.66
CA ILE A 341 4.66 2.71 -14.07
C ILE A 341 3.45 1.76 -14.14
N VAL A 342 3.48 0.66 -13.40
CA VAL A 342 2.37 -0.31 -13.37
C VAL A 342 1.08 0.37 -12.92
N PHE A 343 1.11 1.15 -11.85
CA PHE A 343 -0.05 1.87 -11.31
C PHE A 343 -0.63 2.89 -12.30
N SER A 344 0.23 3.71 -12.92
CA SER A 344 -0.20 4.75 -13.85
C SER A 344 -0.85 4.14 -15.09
N LEU A 345 -0.36 3.01 -15.60
CA LEU A 345 -0.93 2.30 -16.75
C LEU A 345 -2.34 1.75 -16.53
N TYR A 346 -2.89 1.74 -15.32
CA TYR A 346 -4.33 1.45 -15.12
C TYR A 346 -5.22 2.65 -15.44
N HIS A 347 -4.64 3.84 -15.66
CA HIS A 347 -5.33 5.11 -15.86
C HIS A 347 -5.23 5.62 -17.32
N LEU A 348 -5.12 4.72 -18.31
CA LEU A 348 -4.88 5.07 -19.72
C LEU A 348 -5.88 6.05 -20.34
N THR A 349 -7.10 6.16 -19.82
CA THR A 349 -8.11 7.12 -20.33
C THR A 349 -8.02 8.52 -19.72
N ALA A 350 -7.17 8.69 -18.72
CA ALA A 350 -7.12 9.85 -17.86
C ALA A 350 -5.68 10.37 -17.75
N TYR A 351 -5.14 10.94 -18.83
CA TYR A 351 -3.71 11.27 -18.94
C TYR A 351 -3.17 12.15 -17.81
N THR A 352 -3.90 13.19 -17.41
CA THR A 352 -3.50 14.03 -16.28
C THR A 352 -3.46 13.23 -14.98
N LEU A 353 -4.48 12.41 -14.73
CA LEU A 353 -4.53 11.55 -13.56
C LEU A 353 -3.39 10.53 -13.60
N MET A 354 -3.10 9.96 -14.76
CA MET A 354 -2.01 9.00 -14.97
C MET A 354 -0.64 9.60 -14.59
N GLY A 355 -0.35 10.85 -14.97
CA GLY A 355 0.86 11.55 -14.54
C GLY A 355 0.92 11.81 -13.03
N ILE A 356 -0.19 12.23 -12.42
CA ILE A 356 -0.28 12.43 -10.97
C ILE A 356 -0.07 11.10 -10.24
N CYS A 357 -0.78 10.05 -10.66
CA CYS A 357 -0.70 8.70 -10.14
C CYS A 357 0.73 8.13 -10.21
N PHE A 358 1.45 8.39 -11.31
CA PHE A 358 2.86 8.01 -11.43
C PHE A 358 3.72 8.68 -10.34
N ALA A 359 3.63 10.00 -10.19
CA ALA A 359 4.42 10.74 -9.21
C ALA A 359 4.08 10.33 -7.76
N VAL A 360 2.79 10.24 -7.44
CA VAL A 360 2.30 9.84 -6.11
C VAL A 360 2.75 8.42 -5.77
N MET A 361 2.63 7.47 -6.72
CA MET A 361 2.98 6.08 -6.47
C MET A 361 4.48 5.86 -6.27
N ILE A 362 5.37 6.67 -6.85
CA ILE A 362 6.80 6.63 -6.50
C ILE A 362 6.97 6.85 -4.99
N VAL A 363 6.35 7.89 -4.45
CA VAL A 363 6.44 8.24 -3.03
C VAL A 363 5.79 7.16 -2.18
N TRP A 364 4.58 6.71 -2.51
CA TRP A 364 3.86 5.70 -1.72
C TRP A 364 4.57 4.34 -1.72
N ALA A 365 5.14 3.93 -2.85
CA ALA A 365 5.93 2.70 -2.90
C ALA A 365 7.17 2.77 -1.99
N LEU A 366 7.83 3.93 -1.89
CA LEU A 366 8.96 4.12 -0.97
C LEU A 366 8.51 4.16 0.50
N LEU A 367 7.41 4.85 0.82
CA LEU A 367 6.84 4.86 2.18
C LEU A 367 6.41 3.45 2.61
N PHE A 368 5.77 2.71 1.72
CA PHE A 368 5.37 1.32 1.95
C PHE A 368 6.59 0.41 2.13
N GLN A 369 7.65 0.58 1.34
CA GLN A 369 8.90 -0.15 1.53
C GLN A 369 9.53 0.08 2.90
N ALA A 370 9.48 1.33 3.41
CA ALA A 370 10.04 1.68 4.71
C ALA A 370 9.18 1.16 5.89
N ALA A 371 7.86 1.29 5.80
CA ALA A 371 6.90 0.87 6.81
C ALA A 371 5.64 0.26 6.17
N PRO A 372 5.67 -1.02 5.76
CA PRO A 372 4.59 -1.61 4.99
C PRO A 372 3.33 -1.72 5.86
N ASN A 373 2.35 -0.86 5.63
CA ASN A 373 1.08 -0.83 6.34
C ASN A 373 -0.04 -0.51 5.36
N LEU A 374 -0.66 -1.55 4.81
CA LEU A 374 -1.64 -1.45 3.73
C LEU A 374 -2.88 -0.65 4.16
N PHE A 375 -3.37 -0.89 5.38
CA PHE A 375 -4.59 -0.25 5.87
C PHE A 375 -4.44 1.26 5.99
N LEU A 376 -3.33 1.72 6.57
CA LEU A 376 -3.11 3.14 6.74
C LEU A 376 -2.86 3.83 5.39
N LEU A 377 -2.17 3.18 4.45
CA LEU A 377 -2.02 3.68 3.09
C LEU A 377 -3.36 3.72 2.34
N GLY A 378 -4.17 2.66 2.42
CA GLY A 378 -5.52 2.64 1.84
C GLY A 378 -6.43 3.73 2.40
N PHE A 379 -6.30 4.03 3.70
CA PHE A 379 -6.98 5.15 4.35
C PHE A 379 -6.52 6.51 3.82
N VAL A 380 -5.20 6.75 3.78
CA VAL A 380 -4.61 8.00 3.25
C VAL A 380 -4.95 8.17 1.76
N HIS A 381 -4.90 7.10 0.97
CA HIS A 381 -5.37 7.10 -0.41
C HIS A 381 -6.84 7.50 -0.46
N GLY A 382 -7.70 6.83 0.30
CA GLY A 382 -9.13 7.09 0.29
C GLY A 382 -9.50 8.53 0.64
N ILE A 383 -8.86 9.08 1.67
CA ILE A 383 -9.01 10.50 2.01
C ILE A 383 -8.53 11.36 0.85
N SER A 384 -7.32 11.14 0.33
CA SER A 384 -6.73 11.96 -0.74
C SER A 384 -7.59 11.95 -2.02
N GLY A 385 -8.06 10.77 -2.43
CA GLY A 385 -8.91 10.60 -3.61
C GLY A 385 -10.33 11.13 -3.43
N GLY A 386 -10.87 11.05 -2.21
CA GLY A 386 -12.19 11.60 -1.88
C GLY A 386 -12.19 13.08 -1.51
N PHE A 387 -11.05 13.66 -1.15
CA PHE A 387 -10.94 15.02 -0.60
C PHE A 387 -11.54 16.07 -1.53
N GLY A 388 -11.30 15.96 -2.84
CA GLY A 388 -11.87 16.87 -3.85
C GLY A 388 -13.41 16.90 -3.86
N THR A 389 -14.08 15.83 -3.41
CA THR A 389 -15.55 15.78 -3.36
C THR A 389 -16.15 16.64 -2.24
N ALA A 390 -15.33 17.08 -1.29
CA ALA A 390 -15.72 18.01 -0.24
C ALA A 390 -15.79 19.47 -0.72
N PHE A 391 -15.37 19.75 -1.96
CA PHE A 391 -15.24 21.11 -2.48
C PHE A 391 -16.01 21.25 -3.79
N ALA A 392 -16.88 22.24 -3.87
CA ALA A 392 -17.45 22.71 -5.13
C ALA A 392 -16.78 24.03 -5.51
N ILE A 393 -16.15 24.06 -6.68
CA ILE A 393 -15.49 25.25 -7.21
C ILE A 393 -16.50 26.04 -8.04
N GLN A 394 -16.68 27.31 -7.73
CA GLN A 394 -17.62 28.23 -8.35
C GLN A 394 -16.88 29.42 -8.98
N GLY A 395 -17.54 30.15 -9.87
CA GLY A 395 -17.01 31.40 -10.42
C GLY A 395 -15.89 31.25 -11.46
N MET A 396 -15.59 30.03 -11.91
CA MET A 396 -14.57 29.79 -12.94
C MET A 396 -15.02 28.73 -13.96
N PRO A 397 -14.43 28.70 -15.17
CA PRO A 397 -14.70 27.64 -16.14
C PRO A 397 -14.43 26.25 -15.54
N PRO A 398 -15.29 25.26 -15.79
CA PRO A 398 -15.13 23.93 -15.20
C PRO A 398 -13.82 23.27 -15.69
N ILE A 399 -12.96 22.90 -14.74
CA ILE A 399 -11.76 22.11 -15.02
C ILE A 399 -12.21 20.69 -15.35
N ARG A 400 -12.15 20.32 -16.63
CA ARG A 400 -12.52 18.96 -17.07
C ARG A 400 -11.36 18.00 -16.85
N ILE A 401 -11.19 17.53 -15.62
CA ILE A 401 -10.33 16.37 -15.33
C ILE A 401 -11.18 15.12 -15.55
N LYS A 402 -10.85 14.32 -16.57
CA LYS A 402 -11.46 12.99 -16.75
C LYS A 402 -10.94 12.05 -15.66
N ALA A 403 -11.63 11.99 -14.52
CA ALA A 403 -11.27 11.12 -13.39
C ALA A 403 -11.84 9.69 -13.55
N SER A 404 -11.71 9.10 -14.75
CA SER A 404 -12.26 7.77 -15.04
C SER A 404 -11.17 6.72 -15.21
N VAL A 405 -11.36 5.58 -14.55
CA VAL A 405 -10.58 4.36 -14.76
C VAL A 405 -11.40 3.42 -15.65
N GLY A 406 -10.80 2.95 -16.75
CA GLY A 406 -11.49 2.11 -17.73
C GLY A 406 -12.37 2.91 -18.70
N PRO A 407 -12.86 2.27 -19.77
CA PRO A 407 -13.67 2.92 -20.81
C PRO A 407 -15.15 3.14 -20.41
N PHE A 408 -15.53 2.89 -19.15
CA PHE A 408 -16.93 2.84 -18.72
C PHE A 408 -17.56 4.18 -18.35
N ASN A 409 -16.79 5.27 -18.32
CA ASN A 409 -17.30 6.61 -17.99
C ASN A 409 -17.48 7.50 -19.23
N ARG A 410 -17.80 6.90 -20.39
CA ARG A 410 -18.22 7.64 -21.58
C ARG A 410 -19.72 7.63 -21.73
#